data_AF-A0A094EUQ7-F1
#
_entry.id   AF-A0A094EUQ7-F1
#
_cell.length_a   1.000
_cell.length_b   1.000
_cell.length_c   1.000
_cell.angle_alpha   90.00
_cell.angle_beta   90.00
_cell.angle_gamma   90.00
#
_symmetry.space_group_name_H-M   'P 1'
#
loop_
_entity.id
_entity.type
_entity.pdbx_description
1 polymer ?
#
loop_
_entity_poly.entity_id
_entity_poly.type
_entity_poly.pdbx_seq_one_letter_code
_entity_poly.pdbx_strand_id
1 'polypeptide(L)'
;MDYIRSLLAIPAFVLALVLAFVLHTLIHRQSPRPRPLDSSPFTLPPSEIIQQIASFLPPSAAATFASTCRCIRFAAGTQYLSALRASPTENLELLELLLADAPNDPIANVPSQFLCIHCARLVPIYIGCGVSATPACRKAWDLSRRYIVSSFSPPFFYTIMAMHRHGHQCDELLARITPPTTTTYFSNTGISSQHSVRYHIANAGSLLIRTQVTYIFPYPRVDGRTYSLGSFCRHIEGRTENFSTAMELVQTEALSGVGRSQPNFIDCKYCQTTVLVGARKLRGRGIGLFITWWKDLGDGRAGDETWANQLRPAEPTQPEKRKQGRHFDMPVVEEFEGHNARYLDFDELSSRADRKELLRLCPYIAQAEK
;
A
#
# COMPACT_ATOMS: atom_id res chain seq x y z
N MET A 1 21.19 -9.64 16.01
CA MET A 1 21.05 -8.26 15.50
C MET A 1 22.13 -7.40 16.19
N ASP A 2 23.37 -7.90 16.26
CA ASP A 2 24.34 -7.44 17.28
C ASP A 2 25.55 -6.72 16.69
N TYR A 3 25.69 -6.70 15.36
CA TYR A 3 26.78 -6.02 14.66
C TYR A 3 26.58 -4.50 14.52
N ILE A 4 25.37 -3.98 14.71
CA ILE A 4 25.08 -2.55 14.58
C ILE A 4 25.43 -1.78 15.87
N ARG A 5 25.45 -2.45 17.03
CA ARG A 5 25.75 -1.80 18.32
C ARG A 5 27.21 -1.35 18.44
N SER A 6 28.18 -2.05 17.85
CA SER A 6 29.59 -1.68 17.94
C SER A 6 29.98 -0.48 17.05
N LEU A 7 29.22 -0.19 15.99
CA LEU A 7 29.49 0.95 15.09
C LEU A 7 28.94 2.29 15.62
N LEU A 8 27.87 2.26 16.43
CA LEU A 8 27.28 3.44 17.04
C LEU A 8 28.03 3.93 18.30
N ALA A 9 29.04 3.21 18.77
CA ALA A 9 29.84 3.55 19.95
C ALA A 9 31.04 4.46 19.65
N ILE A 10 31.31 4.78 18.38
CA ILE A 10 32.43 5.64 17.98
C ILE A 10 31.91 7.09 17.84
N PRO A 11 32.32 8.04 18.70
CA PRO A 11 31.85 9.42 18.68
C PRO A 11 32.03 10.09 17.31
N ALA A 12 33.08 9.73 16.58
CA ALA A 12 33.34 10.22 15.23
C ALA A 12 32.28 9.78 14.20
N PHE A 13 31.72 8.58 14.33
CA PHE A 13 30.68 8.09 13.42
C PHE A 13 29.33 8.78 13.69
N VAL A 14 28.99 8.96 14.97
CA VAL A 14 27.81 9.74 15.37
C VAL A 14 27.95 11.19 14.92
N LEU A 15 29.13 11.81 15.12
CA LEU A 15 29.39 13.17 14.65
C LEU A 15 29.35 13.28 13.12
N ALA A 16 29.88 12.29 12.39
CA ALA A 16 29.81 12.25 10.93
C ALA A 16 28.36 12.13 10.43
N LEU A 17 27.52 11.32 11.09
CA LEU A 17 26.09 11.22 10.79
C LEU A 17 25.34 12.52 11.10
N VAL A 18 25.63 13.15 12.25
CA VAL A 18 25.03 14.44 12.63
C VAL A 18 25.47 15.53 11.66
N LEU A 19 26.75 15.60 11.29
CA LEU A 19 27.26 16.56 10.32
C LEU A 19 26.70 16.30 8.91
N ALA A 20 26.61 15.04 8.48
CA ALA A 20 25.97 14.69 7.21
C ALA A 20 24.49 15.08 7.20
N PHE A 21 23.78 14.88 8.32
CA PHE A 21 22.37 15.29 8.46
C PHE A 21 22.23 16.82 8.51
N VAL A 22 23.09 17.53 9.24
CA VAL A 22 23.12 19.01 9.29
C VAL A 22 23.48 19.59 7.92
N LEU A 23 24.44 19.00 7.21
CA LEU A 23 24.83 19.42 5.87
C LEU A 23 23.71 19.12 4.86
N HIS A 24 23.06 17.96 4.96
CA HIS A 24 21.90 17.60 4.12
C HIS A 24 20.71 18.55 4.37
N THR A 25 20.42 18.90 5.61
CA THR A 25 19.38 19.89 5.95
C THR A 25 19.75 21.32 5.57
N LEU A 26 21.03 21.68 5.56
CA LEU A 26 21.52 22.99 5.08
C LEU A 26 21.54 23.09 3.55
N ILE A 27 21.87 22.00 2.85
CA ILE A 27 21.86 21.93 1.38
C ILE A 27 20.42 21.85 0.85
N HIS A 28 19.51 21.20 1.59
CA HIS A 28 18.07 21.18 1.29
C HIS A 28 17.27 22.26 2.03
N ARG A 29 17.93 23.29 2.53
CA ARG A 29 17.24 24.54 2.84
C ARG A 29 16.66 24.99 1.51
N GLN A 30 15.34 24.84 1.37
CA GLN A 30 14.58 25.24 0.18
C GLN A 30 15.20 26.52 -0.38
N SER A 31 15.49 26.53 -1.69
CA SER A 31 15.86 27.75 -2.39
C SER A 31 14.96 28.87 -1.86
N PRO A 32 15.52 30.01 -1.40
CA PRO A 32 14.72 31.06 -0.79
C PRO A 32 13.56 31.35 -1.73
N ARG A 33 12.35 31.04 -1.27
CA ARG A 33 11.10 31.23 -2.01
C ARG A 33 11.22 32.58 -2.71
N PRO A 34 11.14 32.66 -4.06
CA PRO A 34 11.31 33.93 -4.76
C PRO A 34 10.35 34.90 -4.08
N ARG A 35 10.82 36.05 -3.59
CA ARG A 35 9.97 37.02 -2.90
C ARG A 35 9.07 37.68 -3.95
N PRO A 36 7.74 37.41 -4.02
CA PRO A 36 6.84 38.16 -4.88
C PRO A 36 5.79 38.84 -3.99
N LEU A 37 6.12 39.11 -2.71
CA LEU A 37 5.17 39.71 -1.77
C LEU A 37 4.82 41.13 -2.20
N ASP A 38 5.76 41.83 -2.83
CA ASP A 38 5.56 43.18 -3.35
C ASP A 38 4.61 43.21 -4.57
N SER A 39 4.30 42.05 -5.16
CA SER A 39 3.34 41.91 -6.27
C SER A 39 2.09 41.09 -5.91
N SER A 40 1.95 40.63 -4.66
CA SER A 40 0.79 39.84 -4.26
C SER A 40 -0.42 40.75 -3.99
N PRO A 41 -1.60 40.46 -4.57
CA PRO A 41 -2.80 41.26 -4.28
C PRO A 41 -3.22 41.18 -2.80
N PHE A 42 -2.71 40.22 -2.03
CA PHE A 42 -3.02 40.05 -0.60
C PHE A 42 -2.19 40.93 0.34
N THR A 43 -1.22 41.70 -0.16
CA THR A 43 -0.51 42.72 0.66
C THR A 43 -1.17 44.10 0.63
N LEU A 44 -2.11 44.32 -0.30
CA LEU A 44 -2.88 45.55 -0.46
C LEU A 44 -4.11 45.69 0.46
N PRO A 45 -4.89 44.64 0.79
CA PRO A 45 -6.11 44.81 1.56
C PRO A 45 -5.82 45.18 3.03
N PRO A 46 -6.69 46.00 3.65
CA PRO A 46 -6.65 46.26 5.08
C PRO A 46 -6.77 44.98 5.92
N SER A 47 -6.25 45.02 7.15
CA SER A 47 -6.30 43.89 8.08
C SER A 47 -7.72 43.38 8.33
N GLU A 48 -8.70 44.27 8.30
CA GLU A 48 -10.11 43.97 8.51
C GLU A 48 -10.66 43.08 7.40
N ILE A 49 -10.23 43.30 6.15
CA ILE A 49 -10.63 42.47 5.01
C ILE A 49 -9.99 41.08 5.13
N ILE A 50 -8.72 41.01 5.54
CA ILE A 50 -8.05 39.72 5.75
C ILE A 50 -8.71 38.93 6.89
N GLN A 51 -9.10 39.61 7.97
CA GLN A 51 -9.86 39.00 9.08
C GLN A 51 -11.24 38.52 8.62
N GLN A 52 -11.93 39.32 7.82
CA GLN A 52 -13.23 38.94 7.27
C GLN A 52 -13.11 37.74 6.34
N ILE A 53 -12.06 37.65 5.51
CA ILE A 53 -11.80 36.45 4.70
C ILE A 53 -11.56 35.25 5.62
N ALA A 54 -10.68 35.39 6.63
CA ALA A 54 -10.36 34.30 7.55
C ALA A 54 -11.57 33.81 8.35
N SER A 55 -12.54 34.66 8.67
CA SER A 55 -13.75 34.29 9.42
C SER A 55 -14.76 33.48 8.59
N PHE A 56 -14.68 33.53 7.25
CA PHE A 56 -15.47 32.68 6.36
C PHE A 56 -14.79 31.35 6.00
N LEU A 57 -13.54 31.14 6.40
CA LEU A 57 -12.82 29.89 6.16
C LEU A 57 -13.08 28.89 7.29
N PRO A 58 -13.16 27.58 6.98
CA PRO A 58 -13.10 26.57 8.02
C PRO A 58 -11.75 26.66 8.77
N PRO A 59 -11.68 26.20 10.04
CA PRO A 59 -10.47 26.31 10.87
C PRO A 59 -9.19 25.80 10.20
N SER A 60 -9.25 24.66 9.51
CA SER A 60 -8.15 24.09 8.72
C SER A 60 -7.66 25.05 7.64
N ALA A 61 -8.55 25.55 6.78
CA ALA A 61 -8.23 26.49 5.71
C ALA A 61 -7.77 27.86 6.24
N ALA A 62 -8.37 28.36 7.33
CA ALA A 62 -7.94 29.60 7.98
C ALA A 62 -6.50 29.50 8.49
N ALA A 63 -6.12 28.34 9.03
CA ALA A 63 -4.75 28.09 9.47
C ALA A 63 -3.75 27.99 8.32
N THR A 64 -4.13 27.33 7.22
CA THR A 64 -3.31 27.29 6.00
C THR A 64 -3.15 28.69 5.41
N PHE A 65 -4.24 29.46 5.32
CA PHE A 65 -4.23 30.86 4.87
C PHE A 65 -3.31 31.72 5.73
N ALA A 66 -3.43 31.63 7.06
CA ALA A 66 -2.53 32.32 8.00
C ALA A 66 -1.07 31.84 7.93
N SER A 67 -0.80 30.65 7.38
CA SER A 67 0.56 30.10 7.24
C SER A 67 1.26 30.56 5.96
N THR A 68 0.55 31.20 5.03
CA THR A 68 1.11 31.64 3.75
C THR A 68 2.18 32.73 3.89
N CYS A 69 1.93 33.75 4.72
CA CYS A 69 2.89 34.82 4.99
C CYS A 69 2.69 35.46 6.37
N ARG A 70 3.72 36.18 6.82
CA ARG A 70 3.71 36.84 8.13
C ARG A 70 2.64 37.93 8.25
N CYS A 71 2.35 38.67 7.18
CA CYS A 71 1.33 39.73 7.17
C CYS A 71 -0.07 39.14 7.35
N ILE A 72 -0.42 38.12 6.56
CA ILE A 72 -1.71 37.42 6.67
C ILE A 72 -1.83 36.77 8.05
N ARG A 73 -0.77 36.13 8.55
CA ARG A 73 -0.76 35.56 9.90
C ARG A 73 -1.13 36.57 10.99
N PHE A 74 -0.51 37.76 10.95
CA PHE A 74 -0.78 38.79 11.94
C PHE A 74 -2.20 39.37 11.81
N ALA A 75 -2.66 39.59 10.58
CA ALA A 75 -4.01 40.11 10.34
C ALA A 75 -5.09 39.09 10.74
N ALA A 76 -5.00 37.84 10.27
CA ALA A 76 -5.96 36.77 10.57
C ALA A 76 -6.01 36.37 12.06
N GLY A 77 -4.94 36.62 12.82
CA GLY A 77 -4.86 36.32 14.24
C GLY A 77 -4.75 34.82 14.54
N THR A 78 -5.25 34.38 15.70
CA THR A 78 -5.09 33.01 16.21
C THR A 78 -6.41 32.33 16.59
N GLN A 79 -7.54 32.92 16.22
CA GLN A 79 -8.87 32.48 16.66
C GLN A 79 -9.20 31.06 16.18
N TYR A 80 -8.72 30.66 15.00
CA TYR A 80 -8.87 29.30 14.45
C TYR A 80 -8.12 28.22 15.24
N LEU A 81 -7.11 28.57 16.05
CA LEU A 81 -6.30 27.58 16.78
C LEU A 81 -7.08 26.84 17.87
N SER A 82 -8.06 27.48 18.51
CA SER A 82 -8.89 26.81 19.52
C SER A 82 -9.80 25.75 18.87
N ALA A 83 -10.40 26.08 17.73
CA ALA A 83 -11.24 25.15 16.96
C ALA A 83 -10.43 23.96 16.44
N LEU A 84 -9.22 24.18 15.94
CA LEU A 84 -8.30 23.10 15.53
C LEU A 84 -7.95 22.15 16.68
N ARG A 85 -7.69 22.68 17.88
CA ARG A 85 -7.40 21.84 19.06
C ARG A 85 -8.62 21.05 19.52
N ALA A 86 -9.81 21.60 19.32
CA ALA A 86 -11.07 20.98 19.73
C ALA A 86 -11.56 19.91 18.74
N SER A 87 -11.16 19.98 17.46
CA SER A 87 -11.64 19.09 16.40
C SER A 87 -10.50 18.27 15.77
N PRO A 88 -10.42 16.95 16.06
CA PRO A 88 -9.45 16.06 15.41
C PRO A 88 -9.57 16.05 13.89
N THR A 89 -10.80 16.18 13.36
CA THR A 89 -11.07 16.20 11.92
C THR A 89 -10.46 17.43 11.25
N GLU A 90 -10.67 18.62 11.82
CA GLU A 90 -10.09 19.87 11.32
C GLU A 90 -8.56 19.85 11.40
N ASN A 91 -8.00 19.26 12.46
CA ASN A 91 -6.56 19.10 12.58
C ASN A 91 -6.00 18.14 11.51
N LEU A 92 -6.70 17.06 11.18
CA LEU A 92 -6.29 16.16 10.09
C LEU A 92 -6.37 16.83 8.73
N GLU A 93 -7.43 17.59 8.47
CA GLU A 93 -7.59 18.35 7.23
C GLU A 93 -6.48 19.39 7.06
N LEU A 94 -6.10 20.09 8.15
CA LEU A 94 -4.93 20.98 8.14
C LEU A 94 -3.64 20.23 7.77
N LEU A 95 -3.43 19.03 8.33
CA LEU A 95 -2.24 18.23 8.02
C LEU A 95 -2.23 17.73 6.57
N GLU A 96 -3.40 17.42 6.00
CA GLU A 96 -3.55 17.08 4.58
C GLU A 96 -3.20 18.28 3.68
N LEU A 97 -3.70 19.47 3.99
CA LEU A 97 -3.37 20.70 3.25
C LEU A 97 -1.87 21.03 3.32
N LEU A 98 -1.27 20.92 4.50
CA LEU A 98 0.17 21.14 4.68
C LEU A 98 1.01 20.11 3.93
N LEU A 99 0.53 18.87 3.81
CA LEU A 99 1.19 17.82 3.06
C LEU A 99 1.12 18.07 1.55
N ALA A 100 -0.04 18.49 1.03
CA ALA A 100 -0.21 18.81 -0.39
C ALA A 100 0.72 19.95 -0.83
N ASP A 101 0.89 20.96 0.03
CA ASP A 101 1.80 22.09 -0.25
C ASP A 101 3.28 21.77 -0.01
N ALA A 102 3.61 20.63 0.62
CA ALA A 102 4.98 20.28 0.93
C ALA A 102 5.71 19.81 -0.35
N PRO A 103 6.88 20.39 -0.68
CA PRO A 103 7.65 19.89 -1.81
C PRO A 103 8.16 18.48 -1.50
N ASN A 104 8.14 17.64 -2.53
CA ASN A 104 8.83 16.36 -2.49
C ASN A 104 10.34 16.56 -2.27
N ASP A 105 10.98 15.55 -1.70
CA ASP A 105 12.44 15.45 -1.66
C ASP A 105 12.99 15.56 -3.10
N PRO A 106 13.94 16.46 -3.39
CA PRO A 106 14.39 16.71 -4.76
C PRO A 106 15.15 15.53 -5.37
N ILE A 107 15.67 14.60 -4.56
CA ILE A 107 16.46 13.46 -5.02
C ILE A 107 15.54 12.27 -5.24
N ALA A 108 14.75 11.92 -4.22
CA ALA A 108 13.87 10.76 -4.25
C ALA A 108 12.52 11.06 -4.91
N ASN A 109 12.17 12.34 -5.09
CA ASN A 109 10.85 12.82 -5.52
C ASN A 109 9.72 12.08 -4.78
N VAL A 110 9.85 11.99 -3.45
CA VAL A 110 8.86 11.45 -2.51
C VAL A 110 8.59 12.45 -1.39
N PRO A 111 7.42 12.41 -0.74
CA PRO A 111 7.16 13.25 0.42
C PRO A 111 8.18 13.01 1.54
N SER A 112 8.74 14.09 2.09
CA SER A 112 9.68 14.02 3.22
C SER A 112 8.98 13.62 4.53
N GLN A 113 7.68 13.81 4.59
CA GLN A 113 6.82 13.52 5.73
C GLN A 113 5.58 12.76 5.29
N PHE A 114 5.08 11.90 6.16
CA PHE A 114 3.85 11.13 5.96
C PHE A 114 2.78 11.52 6.96
N LEU A 115 1.54 11.53 6.52
CA LEU A 115 0.37 11.71 7.36
C LEU A 115 0.07 10.44 8.15
N CYS A 116 0.15 10.51 9.48
CA CYS A 116 -0.37 9.46 10.34
C CYS A 116 -1.69 9.88 10.98
N ILE A 117 -2.81 9.37 10.47
CA ILE A 117 -4.13 9.73 11.01
C ILE A 117 -4.31 9.25 12.47
N HIS A 118 -3.70 8.13 12.84
CA HIS A 118 -3.83 7.56 14.19
C HIS A 118 -3.03 8.33 15.25
N CYS A 119 -2.03 9.11 14.83
CA CYS A 119 -1.24 9.99 15.70
C CYS A 119 -1.57 11.47 15.45
N ALA A 120 -2.47 11.76 14.50
CA ALA A 120 -2.84 13.11 14.06
C ALA A 120 -1.64 14.05 13.87
N ARG A 121 -0.64 13.61 13.09
CA ARG A 121 0.57 14.39 12.80
C ARG A 121 1.25 13.96 11.51
N LEU A 122 2.12 14.83 11.01
CA LEU A 122 3.11 14.50 9.99
C LEU A 122 4.34 13.86 10.64
N VAL A 123 4.81 12.74 10.08
CA VAL A 123 5.96 11.98 10.59
C VAL A 123 7.05 11.86 9.53
N PRO A 124 8.34 11.93 9.88
CA PRO A 124 9.41 11.74 8.90
C PRO A 124 9.36 10.34 8.27
N ILE A 125 9.54 10.25 6.95
CA ILE A 125 9.48 8.98 6.18
C ILE A 125 10.34 7.85 6.78
N TYR A 126 11.56 8.16 7.21
CA TYR A 126 12.51 7.15 7.70
C TYR A 126 12.30 6.73 9.17
N ILE A 127 11.56 7.54 9.94
CA ILE A 127 11.36 7.32 11.38
C ILE A 127 9.96 6.76 11.64
N GLY A 128 8.99 7.19 10.84
CA GLY A 128 7.58 6.95 11.10
C GLY A 128 7.18 7.48 12.48
N CYS A 129 6.23 6.81 13.14
CA CYS A 129 5.74 7.23 14.44
C CYS A 129 6.67 6.90 15.62
N GLY A 130 7.61 5.96 15.44
CA GLY A 130 8.55 5.51 16.47
C GLY A 130 7.88 5.15 17.81
N VAL A 131 8.57 5.46 18.91
CA VAL A 131 8.09 5.19 20.29
C VAL A 131 6.82 5.98 20.66
N SER A 132 6.62 7.13 20.03
CA SER A 132 5.44 8.00 20.22
C SER A 132 4.18 7.52 19.49
N ALA A 133 4.22 6.36 18.82
CA ALA A 133 3.05 5.81 18.16
C ALA A 133 1.90 5.53 19.14
N THR A 134 0.67 5.85 18.74
CA THR A 134 -0.51 5.43 19.50
C THR A 134 -0.73 3.91 19.39
N PRO A 135 -1.44 3.28 20.34
CA PRO A 135 -1.80 1.86 20.23
C PRO A 135 -2.53 1.52 18.93
N ALA A 136 -3.43 2.40 18.47
CA ALA A 136 -4.13 2.26 17.20
C ALA A 136 -3.16 2.25 16.00
N CYS A 137 -2.18 3.17 16.01
CA CYS A 137 -1.14 3.22 14.99
C CYS A 137 -0.32 1.92 14.94
N ARG A 138 0.12 1.39 16.09
CA ARG A 138 0.87 0.13 16.16
C ARG A 138 0.04 -1.04 15.63
N LYS A 139 -1.22 -1.14 16.06
CA LYS A 139 -2.14 -2.18 15.61
C LYS A 139 -2.37 -2.13 14.10
N ALA A 140 -2.61 -0.95 13.53
CA ALA A 140 -2.75 -0.79 12.08
C ALA A 140 -1.48 -1.22 11.33
N TRP A 141 -0.32 -0.87 11.86
CA TRP A 141 0.98 -1.27 11.30
C TRP A 141 1.16 -2.79 11.31
N ASP A 142 0.95 -3.44 12.45
CA ASP A 142 1.10 -4.90 12.59
C ASP A 142 0.13 -5.67 11.68
N LEU A 143 -1.12 -5.20 11.58
CA LEU A 143 -2.12 -5.81 10.71
C LEU A 143 -1.77 -5.62 9.23
N SER A 144 -1.29 -4.43 8.84
CA SER A 144 -0.91 -4.17 7.45
C SER A 144 0.28 -5.03 7.00
N ARG A 145 1.28 -5.22 7.87
CA ARG A 145 2.41 -6.12 7.60
C ARG A 145 2.00 -7.57 7.41
N ARG A 146 0.94 -7.99 8.09
CA ARG A 146 0.44 -9.36 8.03
C ARG A 146 -0.46 -9.59 6.81
N TYR A 147 -1.42 -8.70 6.55
CA TYR A 147 -2.53 -8.95 5.61
C TYR A 147 -2.56 -8.03 4.38
N ILE A 148 -1.53 -7.22 4.13
CA ILE A 148 -1.40 -6.43 2.90
C ILE A 148 -0.11 -6.86 2.21
N VAL A 149 1.01 -6.22 2.53
CA VAL A 149 2.37 -6.65 2.17
C VAL A 149 3.33 -6.15 3.26
N SER A 150 4.44 -6.84 3.48
CA SER A 150 5.38 -6.51 4.56
C SER A 150 6.04 -5.13 4.43
N SER A 151 6.13 -4.62 3.21
CA SER A 151 6.64 -3.27 2.90
C SER A 151 5.57 -2.17 2.99
N PHE A 152 4.29 -2.52 3.16
CA PHE A 152 3.23 -1.53 3.22
C PHE A 152 3.31 -0.70 4.50
N SER A 153 2.99 0.59 4.38
CA SER A 153 2.99 1.53 5.48
C SER A 153 1.64 2.26 5.53
N PRO A 154 0.86 2.17 6.63
CA PRO A 154 -0.41 2.90 6.73
C PRO A 154 -0.25 4.42 6.60
N PRO A 155 0.74 5.10 7.24
CA PRO A 155 0.97 6.52 7.01
C PRO A 155 1.19 6.87 5.54
N PHE A 156 1.87 6.00 4.80
CA PHE A 156 2.10 6.19 3.39
C PHE A 156 0.81 6.13 2.56
N PHE A 157 -0.08 5.18 2.85
CA PHE A 157 -1.41 5.13 2.25
C PHE A 157 -2.19 6.43 2.43
N TYR A 158 -2.31 6.92 3.66
CA TYR A 158 -3.01 8.19 3.92
C TYR A 158 -2.35 9.37 3.22
N THR A 159 -1.02 9.37 3.13
CA THR A 159 -0.25 10.41 2.45
C THR A 159 -0.56 10.45 0.96
N ILE A 160 -0.46 9.31 0.26
CA ILE A 160 -0.77 9.25 -1.18
C ILE A 160 -2.21 9.68 -1.42
N MET A 161 -3.15 9.16 -0.63
CA MET A 161 -4.55 9.43 -0.87
C MET A 161 -4.90 10.90 -0.62
N ALA A 162 -4.30 11.53 0.39
CA ALA A 162 -4.38 12.98 0.58
C ALA A 162 -3.83 13.73 -0.63
N MET A 163 -2.63 13.39 -1.10
CA MET A 163 -2.02 14.02 -2.28
C MET A 163 -2.88 13.85 -3.54
N HIS A 164 -3.41 12.64 -3.78
CA HIS A 164 -4.30 12.35 -4.91
C HIS A 164 -5.56 13.23 -4.87
N ARG A 165 -6.20 13.37 -3.70
CA ARG A 165 -7.36 14.26 -3.53
C ARG A 165 -7.06 15.72 -3.85
N HIS A 166 -5.82 16.15 -3.65
CA HIS A 166 -5.35 17.50 -3.98
C HIS A 166 -4.81 17.62 -5.43
N GLY A 167 -5.02 16.60 -6.27
CA GLY A 167 -4.68 16.66 -7.70
C GLY A 167 -3.22 16.39 -8.03
N HIS A 168 -2.44 15.85 -7.09
CA HIS A 168 -1.06 15.45 -7.36
C HIS A 168 -1.02 14.16 -8.20
N GLN A 169 -0.07 14.10 -9.13
CA GLN A 169 0.24 12.88 -9.88
C GLN A 169 0.92 11.86 -8.96
N CYS A 170 0.24 10.75 -8.66
CA CYS A 170 0.72 9.76 -7.70
C CYS A 170 1.40 8.53 -8.35
N ASP A 171 1.33 8.37 -9.67
CA ASP A 171 1.83 7.17 -10.36
C ASP A 171 3.32 6.92 -10.14
N GLU A 172 4.16 7.96 -10.23
CA GLU A 172 5.60 7.83 -9.95
C GLU A 172 5.88 7.44 -8.50
N LEU A 173 5.11 8.00 -7.56
CA LEU A 173 5.24 7.71 -6.14
C LEU A 173 4.86 6.25 -5.86
N LEU A 174 3.75 5.79 -6.44
CA LEU A 174 3.30 4.40 -6.38
C LEU A 174 4.31 3.44 -7.04
N ALA A 175 4.94 3.82 -8.15
CA ALA A 175 5.96 3.01 -8.79
C ALA A 175 7.21 2.85 -7.90
N ARG A 176 7.64 3.91 -7.20
CA ARG A 176 8.84 3.88 -6.34
C ARG A 176 8.68 3.04 -5.08
N ILE A 177 7.50 3.06 -4.50
CA ILE A 177 7.18 2.32 -3.26
C ILE A 177 6.73 0.89 -3.53
N THR A 178 6.35 0.59 -4.78
CA THR A 178 6.08 -0.78 -5.20
C THR A 178 7.34 -1.60 -4.98
N PRO A 179 7.32 -2.63 -4.11
CA PRO A 179 8.50 -3.46 -3.92
C PRO A 179 8.85 -4.15 -5.25
N PRO A 180 10.15 -4.32 -5.54
CA PRO A 180 10.53 -5.03 -6.76
C PRO A 180 9.99 -6.45 -6.74
N THR A 181 9.68 -6.98 -7.92
CA THR A 181 9.36 -8.40 -8.09
C THR A 181 10.51 -9.23 -7.54
N THR A 182 10.23 -10.11 -6.57
CA THR A 182 11.23 -11.01 -6.02
C THR A 182 11.04 -12.41 -6.60
N THR A 183 12.15 -13.04 -7.00
CA THR A 183 12.16 -14.43 -7.47
C THR A 183 13.16 -15.21 -6.63
N THR A 184 12.72 -16.32 -6.07
CA THR A 184 13.48 -17.14 -5.12
C THR A 184 13.48 -18.59 -5.58
N TYR A 185 14.62 -19.26 -5.45
CA TYR A 185 14.74 -20.70 -5.64
C TYR A 185 15.11 -21.37 -4.31
N PHE A 186 14.27 -22.28 -3.86
CA PHE A 186 14.46 -23.05 -2.63
C PHE A 186 15.20 -24.34 -2.97
N SER A 187 16.52 -24.35 -2.85
CA SER A 187 17.36 -25.49 -3.24
C SER A 187 17.04 -26.80 -2.52
N ASN A 188 16.52 -26.72 -1.29
CA ASN A 188 16.12 -27.87 -0.48
C ASN A 188 14.84 -28.56 -1.00
N THR A 189 13.93 -27.82 -1.63
CA THR A 189 12.66 -28.34 -2.14
C THR A 189 12.59 -28.36 -3.67
N GLY A 190 13.53 -27.69 -4.34
CA GLY A 190 13.51 -27.46 -5.79
C GLY A 190 12.42 -26.51 -6.25
N ILE A 191 11.77 -25.79 -5.33
CA ILE A 191 10.65 -24.89 -5.66
C ILE A 191 11.20 -23.55 -6.10
N SER A 192 10.69 -23.03 -7.21
CA SER A 192 10.86 -21.62 -7.54
C SER A 192 9.61 -20.84 -7.17
N SER A 193 9.76 -19.66 -6.59
CA SER A 193 8.66 -18.77 -6.29
C SER A 193 8.91 -17.37 -6.82
N GLN A 194 7.86 -16.69 -7.27
CA GLN A 194 7.90 -15.28 -7.61
C GLN A 194 6.80 -14.54 -6.86
N HIS A 195 7.12 -13.37 -6.31
CA HIS A 195 6.20 -12.49 -5.63
C HIS A 195 6.25 -11.10 -6.26
N SER A 196 5.12 -10.59 -6.74
CA SER A 196 4.98 -9.25 -7.30
C SER A 196 3.81 -8.51 -6.66
N VAL A 197 3.95 -7.18 -6.58
CA VAL A 197 2.95 -6.27 -6.01
C VAL A 197 2.76 -5.14 -6.99
N ARG A 198 1.54 -4.63 -7.12
CA ARG A 198 1.23 -3.39 -7.84
C ARG A 198 0.18 -2.60 -7.09
N TYR A 199 0.27 -1.29 -7.18
CA TYR A 199 -0.73 -0.37 -6.67
C TYR A 199 -1.37 0.40 -7.82
N HIS A 200 -2.63 0.78 -7.63
CA HIS A 200 -3.39 1.59 -8.57
C HIS A 200 -4.40 2.42 -7.79
N ILE A 201 -4.60 3.69 -8.14
CA ILE A 201 -5.71 4.47 -7.59
C ILE A 201 -6.86 4.39 -8.58
N ALA A 202 -7.97 3.81 -8.12
CA ALA A 202 -9.20 3.68 -8.89
C ALA A 202 -9.75 5.05 -9.30
N ASN A 203 -10.56 5.08 -10.36
CA ASN A 203 -11.27 6.30 -10.77
C ASN A 203 -12.22 6.81 -9.67
N ALA A 204 -12.77 5.87 -8.88
CA ALA A 204 -13.59 6.17 -7.70
C ALA A 204 -12.81 6.83 -6.55
N GLY A 205 -11.47 6.88 -6.63
CA GLY A 205 -10.62 7.52 -5.64
C GLY A 205 -10.17 6.60 -4.49
N SER A 206 -10.24 5.27 -4.67
CA SER A 206 -9.72 4.28 -3.72
C SER A 206 -8.32 3.80 -4.10
N LEU A 207 -7.46 3.49 -3.12
CA LEU A 207 -6.19 2.78 -3.38
C LEU A 207 -6.45 1.28 -3.49
N LEU A 208 -6.19 0.72 -4.67
CA LEU A 208 -6.22 -0.70 -4.92
C LEU A 208 -4.80 -1.28 -4.87
N ILE A 209 -4.68 -2.49 -4.35
CA ILE A 209 -3.44 -3.28 -4.39
C ILE A 209 -3.72 -4.63 -5.04
N ARG A 210 -2.81 -5.04 -5.93
CA ARG A 210 -2.73 -6.40 -6.45
C ARG A 210 -1.45 -7.04 -5.99
N THR A 211 -1.55 -8.22 -5.40
CA THR A 211 -0.39 -9.05 -5.08
C THR A 211 -0.52 -10.38 -5.80
N GLN A 212 0.58 -10.83 -6.41
CA GLN A 212 0.65 -12.08 -7.12
C GLN A 212 1.80 -12.92 -6.57
N VAL A 213 1.51 -14.18 -6.30
CA VAL A 213 2.49 -15.18 -5.91
C VAL A 213 2.37 -16.38 -6.85
N THR A 214 3.49 -16.73 -7.47
CA THR A 214 3.61 -17.91 -8.32
C THR A 214 4.60 -18.88 -7.71
N TYR A 215 4.24 -20.15 -7.65
CA TYR A 215 5.13 -21.24 -7.26
C TYR A 215 5.28 -22.22 -8.42
N ILE A 216 6.46 -22.78 -8.61
CA ILE A 216 6.70 -23.90 -9.53
C ILE A 216 7.25 -25.05 -8.73
N PHE A 217 6.46 -26.12 -8.63
CA PHE A 217 6.79 -27.35 -7.95
C PHE A 217 7.40 -28.35 -8.93
N PRO A 218 8.57 -28.93 -8.64
CA PRO A 218 9.19 -29.93 -9.50
C PRO A 218 8.40 -31.25 -9.49
N TYR A 219 8.43 -31.97 -10.61
CA TYR A 219 7.86 -33.33 -10.71
C TYR A 219 8.86 -34.36 -10.17
N PRO A 220 8.46 -35.45 -9.45
CA PRO A 220 7.13 -35.84 -8.97
C PRO A 220 6.90 -35.58 -7.46
N ARG A 221 7.64 -34.64 -6.85
CA ARG A 221 7.58 -34.39 -5.40
C ARG A 221 6.55 -33.34 -5.04
N VAL A 222 5.29 -33.74 -4.97
CA VAL A 222 4.38 -33.14 -3.99
C VAL A 222 4.49 -34.04 -2.77
N ASP A 223 5.36 -33.72 -1.81
CA ASP A 223 5.64 -34.53 -0.61
C ASP A 223 4.42 -34.62 0.35
N GLY A 224 3.19 -34.44 -0.14
CA GLY A 224 1.96 -34.28 0.64
C GLY A 224 1.97 -33.05 1.55
N ARG A 225 3.01 -32.21 1.47
CA ARG A 225 3.15 -31.04 2.34
C ARG A 225 2.22 -29.94 1.89
N THR A 226 1.39 -29.48 2.81
CA THR A 226 0.63 -28.25 2.68
C THR A 226 1.58 -27.06 2.76
N TYR A 227 1.65 -26.26 1.70
CA TYR A 227 2.38 -25.00 1.72
C TYR A 227 1.47 -23.96 2.37
N SER A 228 1.95 -23.30 3.42
CA SER A 228 1.26 -22.15 3.99
C SER A 228 1.28 -21.03 2.96
N LEU A 229 0.21 -20.93 2.20
CA LEU A 229 -0.03 -19.80 1.33
C LEU A 229 -0.27 -18.59 2.25
N GLY A 230 0.42 -17.48 1.95
CA GLY A 230 0.53 -16.34 2.85
C GLY A 230 -0.81 -15.72 3.25
N SER A 231 -0.74 -14.73 4.13
CA SER A 231 -1.92 -14.07 4.69
C SER A 231 -2.53 -13.06 3.72
N PHE A 232 -3.60 -13.44 3.02
CA PHE A 232 -4.25 -12.55 2.03
C PHE A 232 -5.26 -11.59 2.67
N CYS A 233 -6.16 -12.13 3.49
CA CYS A 233 -7.13 -11.37 4.25
C CYS A 233 -7.50 -12.13 5.53
N ARG A 234 -7.57 -11.40 6.64
CA ARG A 234 -7.89 -11.91 7.98
C ARG A 234 -9.23 -12.64 8.07
N HIS A 235 -10.17 -12.33 7.18
CA HIS A 235 -11.51 -12.94 7.16
C HIS A 235 -11.57 -14.25 6.38
N ILE A 236 -10.70 -14.40 5.38
CA ILE A 236 -10.57 -15.65 4.62
C ILE A 236 -9.68 -16.63 5.41
N GLU A 237 -8.64 -16.10 6.07
CA GLU A 237 -7.73 -16.88 6.90
C GLU A 237 -8.38 -17.35 8.20
N GLY A 238 -8.16 -18.64 8.49
CA GLY A 238 -8.60 -19.28 9.71
C GLY A 238 -9.97 -19.97 9.64
N ARG A 239 -10.69 -19.93 8.51
CA ARG A 239 -12.05 -20.51 8.45
C ARG A 239 -12.50 -21.18 7.15
N THR A 240 -11.72 -21.20 6.07
CA THR A 240 -12.25 -21.76 4.81
C THR A 240 -11.54 -23.03 4.38
N GLU A 241 -12.16 -24.17 4.72
CA GLU A 241 -12.00 -25.43 3.97
C GLU A 241 -12.02 -25.15 2.46
N ASN A 242 -12.81 -24.17 2.00
CA ASN A 242 -12.91 -23.76 0.61
C ASN A 242 -11.58 -23.38 -0.06
N PHE A 243 -10.63 -22.73 0.62
CA PHE A 243 -9.36 -22.36 -0.02
C PHE A 243 -8.45 -23.59 -0.18
N SER A 244 -8.30 -24.40 0.87
CA SER A 244 -7.57 -25.67 0.80
C SER A 244 -8.20 -26.62 -0.21
N THR A 245 -9.53 -26.73 -0.25
CA THR A 245 -10.25 -27.53 -1.25
C THR A 245 -10.10 -26.96 -2.66
N ALA A 246 -10.17 -25.64 -2.85
CA ALA A 246 -9.92 -25.02 -4.16
C ALA A 246 -8.48 -25.30 -4.63
N MET A 247 -7.52 -25.24 -3.71
CA MET A 247 -6.12 -25.57 -3.94
C MET A 247 -5.93 -27.05 -4.33
N GLU A 248 -6.52 -27.98 -3.58
CA GLU A 248 -6.47 -29.41 -3.86
C GLU A 248 -7.13 -29.74 -5.20
N LEU A 249 -8.29 -29.13 -5.49
CA LEU A 249 -8.99 -29.29 -6.76
C LEU A 249 -8.12 -28.81 -7.93
N VAL A 250 -7.58 -27.60 -7.82
CA VAL A 250 -6.71 -26.97 -8.82
C VAL A 250 -5.46 -27.81 -9.08
N GLN A 251 -4.84 -28.36 -8.03
CA GLN A 251 -3.70 -29.28 -8.16
C GLN A 251 -4.11 -30.60 -8.82
N THR A 252 -5.25 -31.17 -8.42
CA THR A 252 -5.78 -32.41 -8.98
C THR A 252 -6.09 -32.27 -10.47
N GLU A 253 -6.70 -31.15 -10.89
CA GLU A 253 -6.95 -30.84 -12.30
C GLU A 253 -5.66 -30.67 -13.12
N ALA A 254 -4.65 -30.01 -12.55
CA ALA A 254 -3.35 -29.88 -13.22
C ALA A 254 -2.64 -31.24 -13.37
N LEU A 255 -2.81 -32.14 -12.40
CA LEU A 255 -2.24 -33.49 -12.38
C LEU A 255 -2.98 -34.49 -13.26
N SER A 256 -4.30 -34.34 -13.46
CA SER A 256 -5.15 -35.27 -14.22
C SER A 256 -4.90 -35.26 -15.73
N GLY A 257 -4.01 -34.38 -16.22
CA GLY A 257 -3.57 -34.36 -17.63
C GLY A 257 -4.26 -33.29 -18.49
N VAL A 258 -5.25 -32.58 -17.95
CA VAL A 258 -5.92 -31.44 -18.63
C VAL A 258 -4.95 -30.27 -18.86
N GLY A 259 -3.80 -30.26 -18.17
CA GLY A 259 -2.68 -29.33 -18.40
C GLY A 259 -2.90 -27.93 -17.81
N ARG A 260 -4.15 -27.53 -17.53
CA ARG A 260 -4.55 -26.27 -16.90
C ARG A 260 -5.82 -26.47 -16.07
N SER A 261 -5.85 -25.94 -14.85
CA SER A 261 -7.06 -25.87 -14.03
C SER A 261 -7.94 -24.68 -14.44
N GLN A 262 -9.24 -24.76 -14.19
CA GLN A 262 -10.07 -23.55 -14.31
C GLN A 262 -9.70 -22.56 -13.19
N PRO A 263 -9.59 -21.25 -13.49
CA PRO A 263 -9.39 -20.23 -12.46
C PRO A 263 -10.58 -20.22 -11.50
N ASN A 264 -10.29 -20.18 -10.19
CA ASN A 264 -11.32 -20.09 -9.16
C ASN A 264 -11.19 -18.77 -8.39
N PHE A 265 -12.27 -17.99 -8.38
CA PHE A 265 -12.36 -16.72 -7.67
C PHE A 265 -13.00 -16.91 -6.29
N ILE A 266 -12.41 -16.27 -5.29
CA ILE A 266 -12.85 -16.31 -3.89
C ILE A 266 -12.92 -14.86 -3.39
N ASP A 267 -14.14 -14.39 -3.14
CA ASP A 267 -14.38 -13.04 -2.67
C ASP A 267 -14.61 -13.00 -1.15
N CYS A 268 -13.94 -12.06 -0.49
CA CYS A 268 -14.25 -11.71 0.89
C CYS A 268 -15.31 -10.62 0.93
N LYS A 269 -16.45 -10.95 1.55
CA LYS A 269 -17.56 -10.01 1.77
C LYS A 269 -17.26 -8.90 2.78
N TYR A 270 -16.21 -9.03 3.59
CA TYR A 270 -15.88 -8.07 4.65
C TYR A 270 -14.84 -7.05 4.20
N CYS A 271 -13.75 -7.54 3.61
CA CYS A 271 -12.55 -6.75 3.34
C CYS A 271 -12.36 -6.42 1.85
N GLN A 272 -13.40 -6.59 1.01
CA GLN A 272 -13.36 -6.36 -0.45
C GLN A 272 -12.09 -6.94 -1.11
N THR A 273 -11.69 -8.13 -0.65
CA THR A 273 -10.53 -8.84 -1.18
C THR A 273 -11.02 -9.93 -2.10
N THR A 274 -10.56 -9.93 -3.35
CA THR A 274 -10.84 -10.98 -4.32
C THR A 274 -9.56 -11.77 -4.56
N VAL A 275 -9.64 -13.10 -4.46
CA VAL A 275 -8.51 -14.01 -4.68
C VAL A 275 -8.79 -14.88 -5.89
N LEU A 276 -7.85 -14.95 -6.81
CA LEU A 276 -7.82 -15.85 -7.95
C LEU A 276 -6.76 -16.92 -7.74
N VAL A 277 -7.16 -18.19 -7.84
CA VAL A 277 -6.27 -19.35 -7.75
C VAL A 277 -6.34 -20.16 -9.03
N GLY A 278 -5.20 -20.64 -9.52
CA GLY A 278 -5.16 -21.66 -10.55
C GLY A 278 -3.80 -22.33 -10.67
N ALA A 279 -3.75 -23.41 -11.43
CA ALA A 279 -2.54 -24.18 -11.66
C ALA A 279 -2.43 -24.65 -13.11
N ARG A 280 -1.20 -24.91 -13.51
CA ARG A 280 -0.85 -25.32 -14.87
C ARG A 280 0.33 -26.27 -14.85
N LYS A 281 0.28 -27.29 -15.69
CA LYS A 281 1.44 -28.14 -15.96
C LYS A 281 2.43 -27.39 -16.85
N LEU A 282 3.67 -27.27 -16.37
CA LEU A 282 4.78 -26.68 -17.11
C LEU A 282 5.64 -27.80 -17.67
N ARG A 283 5.70 -27.90 -19.01
CA ARG A 283 6.42 -28.97 -19.72
C ARG A 283 7.86 -29.09 -19.23
N GLY A 284 8.22 -30.25 -18.70
CA GLY A 284 9.56 -30.56 -18.16
C GLY A 284 9.95 -29.79 -16.89
N ARG A 285 9.02 -29.05 -16.26
CA ARG A 285 9.31 -28.20 -15.08
C ARG A 285 8.39 -28.46 -13.89
N GLY A 286 7.33 -29.24 -14.09
CA GLY A 286 6.40 -29.65 -13.04
C GLY A 286 5.09 -28.84 -13.06
N ILE A 287 4.62 -28.38 -11.91
CA ILE A 287 3.32 -27.69 -11.77
C ILE A 287 3.55 -26.25 -11.32
N GLY A 288 3.06 -25.31 -12.11
CA GLY A 288 2.93 -23.91 -11.71
C GLY A 288 1.62 -23.71 -10.94
N LEU A 289 1.70 -23.12 -9.76
CA LEU A 289 0.58 -22.62 -8.97
C LEU A 289 0.61 -21.10 -8.99
N PHE A 290 -0.52 -20.48 -9.29
CA PHE A 290 -0.67 -19.04 -9.44
C PHE A 290 -1.76 -18.56 -8.50
N ILE A 291 -1.41 -17.61 -7.65
CA ILE A 291 -2.32 -16.99 -6.70
C ILE A 291 -2.22 -15.50 -6.88
N THR A 292 -3.32 -14.86 -7.22
CA THR A 292 -3.40 -13.40 -7.33
C THR A 292 -4.51 -12.93 -6.42
N TRP A 293 -4.30 -11.84 -5.68
CA TRP A 293 -5.38 -11.21 -4.96
C TRP A 293 -5.36 -9.70 -5.15
N TRP A 294 -6.56 -9.15 -5.23
CA TRP A 294 -6.83 -7.73 -5.31
C TRP A 294 -7.54 -7.30 -4.05
N LYS A 295 -7.29 -6.07 -3.65
CA LYS A 295 -7.81 -5.55 -2.41
C LYS A 295 -8.01 -4.04 -2.52
N ASP A 296 -9.21 -3.61 -2.16
CA ASP A 296 -9.50 -2.19 -1.96
C ASP A 296 -9.07 -1.78 -0.55
N LEU A 297 -8.14 -0.83 -0.46
CA LEU A 297 -7.65 -0.26 0.80
C LEU A 297 -8.46 0.97 1.22
N GLY A 298 -9.29 1.51 0.34
CA GLY A 298 -10.19 2.63 0.56
C GLY A 298 -9.63 3.98 0.12
N ASP A 299 -10.35 5.04 0.47
CA ASP A 299 -10.07 6.41 0.06
C ASP A 299 -9.05 7.11 0.95
N GLY A 300 -8.64 6.50 2.06
CA GLY A 300 -7.62 7.04 2.96
C GLY A 300 -8.08 8.29 3.73
N ARG A 301 -9.38 8.46 3.95
CA ARG A 301 -9.90 9.45 4.91
C ARG A 301 -9.95 8.87 6.32
N ALA A 302 -9.99 9.76 7.30
CA ALA A 302 -10.30 9.36 8.66
C ALA A 302 -11.73 8.82 8.73
N GLY A 303 -11.89 7.58 9.20
CA GLY A 303 -13.19 6.91 9.27
C GLY A 303 -13.57 6.12 8.01
N ASP A 304 -12.67 5.99 7.04
CA ASP A 304 -12.82 5.10 5.87
C ASP A 304 -13.22 3.68 6.31
N GLU A 305 -14.44 3.28 5.95
CA GLU A 305 -15.00 1.99 6.31
C GLU A 305 -14.30 0.84 5.61
N THR A 306 -13.86 1.04 4.35
CA THR A 306 -13.12 0.03 3.59
C THR A 306 -11.82 -0.29 4.32
N TRP A 307 -11.05 0.74 4.68
CA TRP A 307 -9.84 0.57 5.50
C TRP A 307 -10.15 -0.03 6.89
N ALA A 308 -11.19 0.46 7.57
CA ALA A 308 -11.56 -0.03 8.90
C ALA A 308 -11.93 -1.52 8.88
N ASN A 309 -12.64 -1.97 7.85
CA ASN A 309 -13.03 -3.37 7.67
C ASN A 309 -11.83 -4.29 7.49
N GLN A 310 -10.72 -3.80 6.91
CA GLN A 310 -9.45 -4.55 6.85
C GLN A 310 -8.91 -4.93 8.22
N LEU A 311 -9.13 -4.06 9.20
CA LEU A 311 -8.56 -4.19 10.54
C LEU A 311 -9.50 -4.90 11.52
N ARG A 312 -10.80 -4.92 11.22
CA ARG A 312 -11.81 -5.61 12.03
C ARG A 312 -11.57 -7.12 11.97
N PRO A 313 -11.61 -7.82 13.12
CA PRO A 313 -11.66 -9.28 13.09
C PRO A 313 -12.92 -9.72 12.33
N ALA A 314 -12.86 -10.90 11.71
CA ALA A 314 -14.10 -11.56 11.32
C ALA A 314 -14.93 -11.76 12.58
N GLU A 315 -16.11 -11.16 12.61
CA GLU A 315 -17.10 -11.57 13.59
C GLU A 315 -17.35 -13.07 13.38
N PRO A 316 -17.48 -13.87 14.45
CA PRO A 316 -17.87 -15.25 14.33
C PRO A 316 -19.32 -15.30 13.80
N THR A 317 -19.51 -15.26 12.49
CA THR A 317 -20.83 -15.20 11.89
C THR A 317 -21.54 -16.54 12.02
N GLN A 318 -22.81 -16.46 12.43
CA GLN A 318 -23.82 -17.46 12.13
C GLN A 318 -23.76 -17.81 10.63
N PRO A 319 -24.08 -19.06 10.25
CA PRO A 319 -24.00 -19.52 8.86
C PRO A 319 -24.98 -18.73 7.98
N GLU A 320 -24.49 -17.71 7.30
CA GLU A 320 -25.27 -17.02 6.28
C GLU A 320 -25.52 -17.98 5.11
N LYS A 321 -26.80 -18.20 4.81
CA LYS A 321 -27.25 -18.99 3.65
C LYS A 321 -26.67 -18.37 2.37
N ARG A 322 -25.77 -19.12 1.73
CA ARG A 322 -25.19 -18.80 0.41
C ARG A 322 -26.32 -18.51 -0.58
N LYS A 323 -26.47 -17.25 -1.01
CA LYS A 323 -27.09 -16.95 -2.29
C LYS A 323 -26.03 -17.21 -3.36
N GLN A 324 -26.10 -18.38 -4.00
CA GLN A 324 -25.43 -18.66 -5.27
C GLN A 324 -26.08 -17.79 -6.36
N GLY A 325 -25.81 -16.48 -6.33
CA GLY A 325 -26.13 -15.59 -7.45
C GLY A 325 -25.08 -15.80 -8.52
N ARG A 326 -25.48 -16.19 -9.73
CA ARG A 326 -24.61 -16.39 -10.90
C ARG A 326 -24.02 -15.09 -11.48
N HIS A 327 -24.05 -13.99 -10.73
CA HIS A 327 -23.43 -12.73 -11.12
C HIS A 327 -22.23 -12.50 -10.19
N PHE A 328 -21.06 -12.93 -10.64
CA PHE A 328 -19.78 -12.61 -10.01
C PHE A 328 -19.45 -11.17 -10.38
N ASP A 329 -19.92 -10.24 -9.55
CA ASP A 329 -19.48 -8.85 -9.57
C ASP A 329 -18.17 -8.79 -8.78
N MET A 330 -17.06 -8.52 -9.47
CA MET A 330 -15.71 -8.45 -8.89
C MET A 330 -15.16 -7.03 -9.09
N PRO A 331 -15.76 -6.02 -8.43
CA PRO A 331 -15.53 -4.62 -8.75
C PRO A 331 -14.05 -4.22 -8.59
N VAL A 332 -13.37 -4.78 -7.58
CA VAL A 332 -11.94 -4.52 -7.35
C VAL A 332 -11.05 -5.05 -8.48
N VAL A 333 -11.43 -6.16 -9.12
CA VAL A 333 -10.67 -6.76 -10.23
C VAL A 333 -10.96 -6.00 -11.52
N GLU A 334 -12.23 -5.67 -11.77
CA GLU A 334 -12.64 -4.90 -12.94
C GLU A 334 -12.05 -3.50 -12.94
N GLU A 335 -12.00 -2.83 -11.79
CA GLU A 335 -11.39 -1.51 -11.66
C GLU A 335 -9.86 -1.57 -11.82
N PHE A 336 -9.20 -2.63 -11.32
CA PHE A 336 -7.74 -2.75 -11.38
C PHE A 336 -7.23 -3.20 -12.75
N GLU A 337 -7.86 -4.21 -13.36
CA GLU A 337 -7.41 -4.83 -14.60
C GLU A 337 -8.16 -4.28 -15.84
N GLY A 338 -9.25 -3.54 -15.63
CA GLY A 338 -10.12 -3.02 -16.68
C GLY A 338 -11.14 -4.05 -17.20
N HIS A 339 -11.72 -3.76 -18.37
CA HIS A 339 -12.74 -4.60 -18.99
C HIS A 339 -12.15 -5.93 -19.50
N ASN A 340 -12.24 -7.00 -18.69
CA ASN A 340 -12.27 -8.44 -19.05
C ASN A 340 -11.88 -9.36 -17.87
N ALA A 341 -12.23 -9.00 -16.63
CA ALA A 341 -11.91 -9.80 -15.44
C ALA A 341 -12.33 -11.29 -15.55
N ARG A 342 -13.33 -11.60 -16.38
CA ARG A 342 -13.84 -12.97 -16.62
C ARG A 342 -12.92 -13.87 -17.44
N TYR A 343 -11.95 -13.31 -18.17
CA TYR A 343 -11.04 -14.06 -19.04
C TYR A 343 -9.57 -13.95 -18.63
N LEU A 344 -9.31 -13.49 -17.40
CA LEU A 344 -7.95 -13.29 -16.89
C LEU A 344 -7.10 -14.56 -17.00
N ASP A 345 -6.09 -14.51 -17.87
CA ASP A 345 -5.04 -15.51 -17.92
C ASP A 345 -3.89 -15.13 -16.97
N PHE A 346 -3.34 -16.10 -16.25
CA PHE A 346 -2.15 -15.89 -15.42
C PHE A 346 -0.96 -15.34 -16.22
N ASP A 347 -0.89 -15.68 -17.51
CA ASP A 347 0.13 -15.18 -18.42
C ASP A 347 0.01 -13.67 -18.73
N GLU A 348 -1.18 -13.08 -18.54
CA GLU A 348 -1.43 -11.64 -18.75
C GLU A 348 -1.09 -10.81 -17.51
N LEU A 349 -1.18 -11.42 -16.32
CA LEU A 349 -0.93 -10.74 -15.05
C LEU A 349 0.56 -10.51 -14.76
N SER A 350 1.45 -11.32 -15.36
CA SER A 350 2.90 -11.25 -15.16
C SER A 350 3.63 -10.75 -16.42
N SER A 351 4.63 -9.88 -16.25
CA SER A 351 5.42 -9.43 -17.39
C SER A 351 6.19 -10.59 -18.04
N ARG A 352 6.54 -10.45 -19.32
CA ARG A 352 7.37 -11.45 -20.02
C ARG A 352 8.75 -11.60 -19.37
N ALA A 353 9.31 -10.52 -18.84
CA ALA A 353 10.60 -10.52 -18.16
C ALA A 353 10.52 -11.32 -16.84
N ASP A 354 9.49 -11.07 -16.03
CA ASP A 354 9.25 -11.76 -14.77
C ASP A 354 9.09 -13.27 -14.99
N ARG A 355 8.29 -13.67 -15.98
CA ARG A 355 8.10 -15.08 -16.34
C ARG A 355 9.39 -15.74 -16.80
N LYS A 356 10.19 -15.04 -17.62
CA LYS A 356 11.49 -15.55 -18.07
C LYS A 356 12.43 -15.79 -16.89
N GLU A 357 12.46 -14.87 -15.93
CA GLU A 357 13.30 -14.99 -14.74
C GLU A 357 12.86 -16.16 -13.84
N LEU A 358 11.55 -16.29 -13.60
CA LEU A 358 10.99 -17.42 -12.85
C LEU A 358 11.34 -18.76 -13.49
N LEU A 359 11.17 -18.88 -14.81
CA LEU A 359 11.48 -20.10 -15.54
C LEU A 359 12.98 -20.38 -15.65
N ARG A 360 13.83 -19.35 -15.57
CA ARG A 360 15.30 -19.50 -15.56
C ARG A 360 15.78 -20.23 -14.31
N LEU A 361 15.14 -19.99 -13.17
CA LEU A 361 15.49 -20.60 -11.90
C LEU A 361 14.93 -22.02 -11.73
N CYS A 362 13.87 -22.37 -12.45
CA CYS A 362 13.33 -23.72 -12.47
C CYS A 362 14.24 -24.66 -13.28
N PRO A 363 14.74 -25.77 -12.73
CA PRO A 363 15.42 -26.79 -13.52
C PRO A 363 14.47 -27.39 -14.58
N TYR A 364 14.97 -27.61 -15.80
CA TYR A 364 14.25 -28.35 -16.82
C TYR A 364 14.71 -29.81 -16.80
N ILE A 365 13.78 -30.72 -16.57
CA ILE A 365 14.00 -32.16 -16.69
C ILE A 365 13.44 -32.59 -18.04
N ALA A 366 14.32 -32.91 -18.98
CA ALA A 366 13.93 -33.59 -20.19
C ALA A 366 13.32 -34.93 -19.78
N GLN A 367 12.03 -35.12 -20.03
CA GLN A 367 11.47 -36.46 -19.91
C GLN A 367 12.16 -37.30 -20.97
N ALA A 368 12.97 -38.27 -20.55
CA ALA A 368 13.43 -39.31 -21.46
C ALA A 368 12.16 -39.98 -22.01
N GLU A 369 11.92 -39.79 -23.31
CA GLU A 369 10.80 -40.42 -24.02
C GLU A 369 10.85 -41.93 -23.70
N LYS A 370 9.77 -42.43 -23.09
CA LYS A 370 9.55 -43.85 -22.84
C LYS A 370 8.35 -44.30 -23.63
#